data_AF-A0A2N0QYE9-F1
#
_entry.id   AF-A0A2N0QYE9-F1
#
_cell.length_a   1.000
_cell.length_b   1.000
_cell.length_c   1.000
_cell.angle_alpha   90.00
_cell.angle_beta   90.00
_cell.angle_gamma   90.00
#
_symmetry.space_group_name_H-M   'P 1'
#
loop_
_entity.id
_entity.type
_entity.pdbx_description
1 polymer ?
#
loop_
_entity_poly.entity_id
_entity_poly.type
_entity_poly.pdbx_seq_one_letter_code
_entity_poly.pdbx_strand_id
1 'polypeptide(L)'
;MDEYYEYYRCQKCGQIYGKDYCKSCNSVRFRDNFAHWTSGDSNLDEMIQNSQQNADRSYKLIEWIEYSNLENIELIAHGGFGTVYKAIWKDGPLINYKQPWNFNKSKWRRKSNYIVAIKKFRNTTHASSEFLDEININMKINTISSNVIQIYGVTRDLQNGEYAIVTEFKSDGNLREKNYYHKDFHSGNILNSIDKYGISPEISDFGLCRPMEQSSADKTLCGVLPFVAPEILLGREFTEAADIYGIGMVMSEVISGEPPFIDRDYDEHLALSICYGQRPQIPEYTRLAKELENQFWNLFNVLNNNNSIELSEDRQLEIKEAFSQEREDKWKARLAELATNPIPMKRSQNMLTSKRLDYSQYLSQKLTVDDWNKLKLTD
;
A
#
# COMPACT_ATOMS: atom_id res chain seq x y z
N MET A 1 19.92 33.95 -4.40
CA MET A 1 20.70 33.07 -3.52
C MET A 1 21.26 31.99 -4.40
N ASP A 2 22.56 32.06 -4.69
CA ASP A 2 23.26 31.08 -5.51
C ASP A 2 23.31 29.75 -4.76
N GLU A 3 22.61 28.74 -5.26
CA GLU A 3 22.71 27.36 -4.77
C GLU A 3 24.13 26.84 -5.07
N TYR A 4 24.94 26.72 -4.03
CA TYR A 4 26.24 26.04 -4.09
C TYR A 4 25.99 24.56 -4.41
N TYR A 5 26.00 24.20 -5.70
CA TYR A 5 26.15 22.79 -6.10
C TYR A 5 27.58 22.36 -5.77
N GLU A 6 27.75 21.54 -4.71
CA GLU A 6 29.03 20.87 -4.47
C GLU A 6 29.31 19.91 -5.64
N TYR A 7 30.25 20.32 -6.51
CA TYR A 7 30.73 19.50 -7.60
C TYR A 7 31.82 18.55 -7.09
N TYR A 8 31.55 17.24 -7.14
CA TYR A 8 32.52 16.22 -6.76
C TYR A 8 33.35 15.78 -7.96
N ARG A 9 34.65 15.57 -7.76
CA ARG A 9 35.56 15.01 -8.76
C ARG A 9 35.81 13.53 -8.47
N CYS A 10 35.71 12.68 -9.50
CA CYS A 10 35.85 11.24 -9.31
C CYS A 10 37.32 10.89 -9.19
N GLN A 11 37.71 10.20 -8.12
CA GLN A 11 39.11 9.82 -7.87
C GLN A 11 39.67 8.86 -8.93
N LYS A 12 38.82 8.12 -9.66
CA LYS A 12 39.25 7.16 -10.69
C LYS A 12 39.26 7.73 -12.10
N CYS A 13 38.16 8.34 -12.56
CA CYS A 13 38.05 8.82 -13.94
C CYS A 13 38.20 10.34 -14.10
N GLY A 14 38.35 11.08 -12.99
CA GLY A 14 38.52 12.54 -13.02
C GLY A 14 37.28 13.34 -13.42
N GLN A 15 36.18 12.69 -13.82
CA GLN A 15 34.92 13.35 -14.18
C GLN A 15 34.36 14.14 -13.00
N ILE A 16 33.82 15.32 -13.30
CA ILE A 16 33.08 16.16 -12.36
C ILE A 16 31.61 15.78 -12.45
N TYR A 17 30.97 15.59 -11.30
CA TYR A 17 29.56 15.22 -11.18
C TYR A 17 28.96 16.01 -10.01
N GLY A 18 27.77 16.59 -10.21
CA GLY A 18 27.15 17.49 -9.23
C GLY A 18 26.50 16.80 -8.02
N LYS A 19 26.81 15.51 -7.81
CA LYS A 19 26.13 14.60 -6.88
C LYS A 19 27.14 13.59 -6.34
N ASP A 20 26.77 12.75 -5.39
CA ASP A 20 27.68 11.80 -4.75
C ASP A 20 27.96 10.49 -5.49
N TYR A 21 27.52 10.33 -6.74
CA TYR A 21 27.60 9.06 -7.46
C TYR A 21 28.23 9.21 -8.86
N CYS A 22 29.33 8.50 -9.10
CA CYS A 22 29.99 8.53 -10.41
C CYS A 22 29.46 7.40 -11.29
N LYS A 23 28.47 7.71 -12.14
CA LYS A 23 27.82 6.74 -13.04
C LYS A 23 28.83 5.93 -13.84
N SER A 24 29.69 6.58 -14.63
CA SER A 24 30.68 5.89 -15.49
C SER A 24 31.53 4.86 -14.73
N CYS A 25 32.03 5.22 -13.56
CA CYS A 25 32.84 4.35 -12.72
C CYS A 25 32.05 3.22 -12.08
N ASN A 26 30.84 3.48 -11.61
CA ASN A 26 30.04 2.49 -10.91
C ASN A 26 29.38 1.51 -11.89
N SER A 27 28.91 1.98 -13.06
CA SER A 27 28.38 1.12 -14.13
C SER A 27 29.41 0.07 -14.59
N VAL A 28 30.69 0.47 -14.72
CA VAL A 28 31.78 -0.47 -15.03
C VAL A 28 31.94 -1.53 -13.94
N ARG A 29 31.94 -1.11 -12.66
CA ARG A 29 32.09 -2.04 -11.53
C ARG A 29 30.96 -3.05 -11.42
N PHE A 30 29.73 -2.60 -11.64
CA PHE A 30 28.58 -3.49 -11.66
C PHE A 30 28.71 -4.49 -12.80
N ARG A 31 29.00 -4.02 -14.02
CA ARG A 31 29.20 -4.87 -15.18
C ARG A 31 30.28 -5.93 -14.98
N ASP A 32 31.42 -5.55 -14.39
CA ASP A 32 32.51 -6.48 -14.10
C ASP A 32 32.09 -7.55 -13.06
N ASN A 33 31.02 -7.32 -12.29
CA ASN A 33 30.49 -8.25 -11.29
C ASN A 33 29.32 -9.13 -11.82
N PHE A 34 28.82 -8.92 -13.03
CA PHE A 34 27.65 -9.65 -13.55
C PHE A 34 27.90 -11.16 -13.71
N ALA A 35 29.15 -11.58 -13.90
CA ALA A 35 29.50 -12.99 -13.99
C ALA A 35 29.46 -13.73 -12.63
N HIS A 36 29.29 -13.00 -11.52
CA HIS A 36 29.40 -13.56 -10.17
C HIS A 36 28.06 -13.85 -9.50
N TRP A 37 26.94 -13.51 -10.14
CA TRP A 37 25.60 -13.80 -9.62
C TRP A 37 24.62 -14.02 -10.78
N THR A 38 23.55 -14.75 -10.52
CA THR A 38 22.39 -14.88 -11.40
C THR A 38 21.16 -15.17 -10.55
N SER A 39 20.01 -14.65 -10.96
CA SER A 39 18.72 -14.99 -10.35
C SER A 39 18.17 -16.35 -10.81
N GLY A 40 18.78 -16.93 -11.85
CA GLY A 40 18.25 -18.08 -12.57
C GLY A 40 17.16 -17.74 -13.58
N ASP A 41 16.83 -16.46 -13.78
CA ASP A 41 15.90 -15.96 -14.79
C ASP A 41 16.56 -14.84 -15.61
N SER A 42 16.68 -15.03 -16.93
CA SER A 42 17.42 -14.12 -17.80
C SER A 42 16.77 -12.75 -17.93
N ASN A 43 15.43 -12.67 -17.87
CA ASN A 43 14.70 -11.41 -18.00
C ASN A 43 14.90 -10.57 -16.74
N LEU A 44 14.85 -11.22 -15.57
CA LEU A 44 15.13 -10.57 -14.30
C LEU A 44 16.60 -10.12 -14.20
N ASP A 45 17.54 -10.96 -14.63
CA ASP A 45 18.96 -10.63 -14.68
C ASP A 45 19.20 -9.40 -15.58
N GLU A 46 18.64 -9.38 -16.78
CA GLU A 46 18.75 -8.24 -17.70
C GLU A 46 18.17 -6.95 -17.09
N MET A 47 17.02 -7.04 -16.42
CA MET A 47 16.38 -5.90 -15.76
C MET A 47 17.24 -5.31 -14.63
N ILE A 48 17.79 -6.18 -13.76
CA ILE A 48 18.68 -5.75 -12.65
C ILE A 48 19.97 -5.15 -13.23
N GLN A 49 20.57 -5.80 -14.23
CA GLN A 49 21.80 -5.31 -14.88
C GLN A 49 21.59 -3.95 -15.55
N ASN A 50 20.47 -3.76 -16.27
CA ASN A 50 20.11 -2.48 -16.86
C ASN A 50 19.93 -1.38 -15.81
N SER A 51 19.28 -1.70 -14.69
CA SER A 51 19.12 -0.78 -13.56
C SER A 51 20.48 -0.32 -13.02
N GLN A 52 21.40 -1.25 -12.77
CA GLN A 52 22.74 -0.99 -12.23
C GLN A 52 23.65 -0.22 -13.21
N GLN A 53 23.55 -0.48 -14.52
CA GLN A 53 24.35 0.22 -15.53
C GLN A 53 23.87 1.65 -15.77
N ASN A 54 22.56 1.89 -15.68
CA ASN A 54 21.98 3.17 -16.05
C ASN A 54 21.79 4.14 -14.88
N ALA A 55 21.85 3.66 -13.64
CA ALA A 55 21.69 4.48 -12.45
C ALA A 55 22.72 5.62 -12.36
N ASP A 56 22.23 6.81 -12.06
CA ASP A 56 23.02 8.02 -11.77
C ASP A 56 23.09 8.34 -10.26
N ARG A 57 22.45 7.50 -9.44
CA ARG A 57 22.36 7.58 -7.97
C ARG A 57 22.29 6.17 -7.39
N SER A 58 22.86 5.94 -6.21
CA SER A 58 22.85 4.61 -5.58
C SER A 58 21.46 4.13 -5.13
N TYR A 59 20.52 5.03 -4.86
CA TYR A 59 19.16 4.66 -4.46
C TYR A 59 18.22 4.36 -5.65
N LYS A 60 18.66 4.64 -6.88
CA LYS A 60 17.85 4.39 -8.09
C LYS A 60 18.07 3.00 -8.70
N LEU A 61 19.15 2.31 -8.33
CA LEU A 61 19.38 0.94 -8.78
C LEU A 61 18.69 -0.06 -7.87
N ILE A 62 18.45 -1.25 -8.41
CA ILE A 62 18.07 -2.43 -7.62
C ILE A 62 19.21 -3.47 -7.64
N GLU A 63 19.22 -4.33 -6.63
CA GLU A 63 20.23 -5.38 -6.47
C GLU A 63 19.59 -6.77 -6.54
N TRP A 64 20.35 -7.74 -7.04
CA TRP A 64 20.10 -9.13 -6.70
C TRP A 64 20.57 -9.37 -5.27
N ILE A 65 19.65 -9.80 -4.41
CA ILE A 65 19.92 -10.03 -2.99
C ILE A 65 19.86 -11.53 -2.75
N GLU A 66 21.02 -12.14 -2.51
CA GLU A 66 21.09 -13.54 -2.12
C GLU A 66 20.22 -13.81 -0.89
N TYR A 67 19.35 -14.81 -0.97
CA TYR A 67 18.37 -15.08 0.09
C TYR A 67 19.04 -15.43 1.43
N SER A 68 20.20 -16.09 1.38
CA SER A 68 21.04 -16.38 2.55
C SER A 68 21.60 -15.14 3.26
N ASN A 69 21.46 -13.96 2.63
CA ASN A 69 21.85 -12.67 3.18
C ASN A 69 20.73 -12.01 4.01
N LEU A 70 19.54 -12.62 4.04
CA LEU A 70 18.37 -12.20 4.80
C LEU A 70 18.21 -13.11 6.03
N GLU A 71 18.08 -12.50 7.20
CA GLU A 71 17.98 -13.20 8.50
C GLU A 71 16.76 -12.72 9.28
N ASN A 72 16.37 -13.48 10.30
CA ASN A 72 15.22 -13.17 11.16
C ASN A 72 13.95 -12.85 10.35
N ILE A 73 13.65 -13.71 9.38
CA ILE A 73 12.49 -13.55 8.50
C ILE A 73 11.23 -13.87 9.30
N GLU A 74 10.46 -12.83 9.62
CA GLU A 74 9.25 -12.87 10.43
C GLU A 74 8.04 -12.52 9.56
N LEU A 75 6.99 -13.34 9.59
CA LEU A 75 5.74 -13.03 8.91
C LEU A 75 5.07 -11.82 9.57
N ILE A 76 4.78 -10.78 8.78
CA ILE A 76 4.08 -9.58 9.24
C ILE A 76 2.61 -9.61 8.85
N ALA A 77 2.32 -9.99 7.60
CA ALA A 77 0.97 -9.93 7.07
C ALA A 77 0.73 -10.88 5.90
N HIS A 78 -0.53 -11.32 5.76
CA HIS A 78 -1.06 -11.91 4.53
C HIS A 78 -1.98 -10.87 3.87
N GLY A 79 -1.76 -10.57 2.59
CA GLY A 79 -2.58 -9.64 1.81
C GLY A 79 -3.25 -10.30 0.61
N GLY A 80 -4.02 -9.52 -0.15
CA GLY A 80 -4.72 -9.99 -1.35
C GLY A 80 -3.75 -10.47 -2.44
N PHE A 81 -2.59 -9.81 -2.53
CA PHE A 81 -1.58 -10.02 -3.57
C PHE A 81 -0.37 -10.86 -3.13
N GLY A 82 -0.29 -11.28 -1.88
CA GLY A 82 0.89 -12.00 -1.39
C GLY A 82 1.05 -12.01 0.12
N THR A 83 2.28 -12.25 0.56
CA THR A 83 2.66 -12.32 1.97
C THR A 83 3.85 -11.42 2.22
N VAL A 84 3.78 -10.62 3.28
CA VAL A 84 4.84 -9.66 3.65
C VAL A 84 5.56 -10.17 4.90
N TYR A 85 6.88 -10.20 4.81
CA TYR A 85 7.77 -10.57 5.90
C TYR A 85 8.68 -9.39 6.26
N LYS A 86 9.07 -9.29 7.52
CA LYS A 86 10.15 -8.43 7.98
C LYS A 86 11.41 -9.27 8.06
N ALA A 87 12.54 -8.70 7.65
CA ALA A 87 13.83 -9.38 7.73
C ALA A 87 14.97 -8.38 7.98
N ILE A 88 16.13 -8.92 8.36
CA ILE A 88 17.39 -8.20 8.43
C ILE A 88 18.23 -8.54 7.21
N TRP A 89 18.54 -7.55 6.38
CA TRP A 89 19.54 -7.68 5.32
C TRP A 89 20.93 -7.37 5.87
N LYS A 90 21.77 -8.40 6.00
CA LYS A 90 23.12 -8.29 6.62
C LYS A 90 24.00 -7.25 5.94
N ASP A 91 24.12 -7.33 4.62
CA ASP A 91 24.94 -6.37 3.86
C ASP A 91 24.27 -4.99 3.82
N GLY A 92 22.95 -4.97 3.61
CA GLY A 92 22.15 -3.77 3.50
C GLY A 92 22.39 -2.96 2.21
N PRO A 93 21.61 -1.88 2.01
CA PRO A 93 21.68 -1.07 0.81
C PRO A 93 22.96 -0.24 0.76
N LEU A 94 23.37 0.14 -0.45
CA LEU A 94 24.43 1.13 -0.65
C LEU A 94 24.10 2.45 0.04
N ILE A 95 25.12 3.11 0.60
CA ILE A 95 24.95 4.46 1.13
C ILE A 95 24.63 5.46 -0.01
N ASN A 96 23.88 6.51 0.30
CA ASN A 96 23.37 7.48 -0.67
C ASN A 96 23.74 8.95 -0.39
N TYR A 97 24.50 9.21 0.67
CA TYR A 97 24.91 10.55 1.12
C TYR A 97 26.39 10.89 0.80
N LYS A 98 27.09 10.00 0.09
CA LYS A 98 28.45 10.18 -0.43
C LYS A 98 28.78 9.05 -1.42
N GLN A 99 29.92 9.14 -2.10
CA GLN A 99 30.42 8.07 -2.96
C GLN A 99 30.36 6.70 -2.26
N PRO A 100 29.52 5.77 -2.75
CA PRO A 100 29.34 4.47 -2.11
C PRO A 100 30.55 3.55 -2.33
N TRP A 101 31.30 3.70 -3.41
CA TRP A 101 32.53 2.93 -3.61
C TRP A 101 33.68 3.48 -2.77
N ASN A 102 34.28 2.64 -1.92
CA ASN A 102 35.53 2.94 -1.24
C ASN A 102 36.71 2.51 -2.12
N PHE A 103 37.41 3.48 -2.72
CA PHE A 103 38.57 3.21 -3.59
C PHE A 103 39.74 2.55 -2.87
N ASN A 104 40.02 2.94 -1.62
CA ASN A 104 41.16 2.40 -0.86
C ASN A 104 40.94 0.94 -0.45
N LYS A 105 39.70 0.60 -0.10
CA LYS A 105 39.34 -0.76 0.33
C LYS A 105 38.87 -1.65 -0.83
N SER A 106 38.65 -1.08 -2.01
CA SER A 106 38.02 -1.73 -3.16
C SER A 106 36.70 -2.45 -2.79
N LYS A 107 35.86 -1.77 -2.01
CA LYS A 107 34.60 -2.33 -1.47
C LYS A 107 33.47 -1.30 -1.48
N TRP A 108 32.24 -1.78 -1.62
CA TRP A 108 31.04 -0.98 -1.43
C TRP A 108 30.85 -0.59 0.04
N ARG A 109 30.42 0.64 0.29
CA ARG A 109 29.96 1.11 1.59
C ARG A 109 28.45 0.89 1.66
N ARG A 110 28.02 0.15 2.67
CA ARG A 110 26.62 -0.25 2.87
C ARG A 110 26.15 0.08 4.28
N LYS A 111 24.84 0.14 4.46
CA LYS A 111 24.19 0.21 5.78
C LYS A 111 23.92 -1.20 6.28
N SER A 112 24.89 -1.84 6.93
CA SER A 112 24.75 -3.23 7.39
C SER A 112 23.61 -3.44 8.39
N ASN A 113 23.10 -4.68 8.47
CA ASN A 113 21.99 -5.10 9.32
C ASN A 113 20.74 -4.22 9.14
N TYR A 114 20.37 -3.97 7.89
CA TYR A 114 19.25 -3.10 7.55
C TYR A 114 17.93 -3.85 7.64
N ILE A 115 16.92 -3.26 8.28
CA ILE A 115 15.58 -3.85 8.35
C ILE A 115 14.88 -3.61 7.00
N VAL A 116 14.34 -4.68 6.41
CA VAL A 116 13.66 -4.67 5.12
C VAL A 116 12.33 -5.42 5.19
N ALA A 117 11.44 -5.08 4.27
CA ALA A 117 10.24 -5.85 4.01
C ALA A 117 10.49 -6.77 2.81
N ILE A 118 10.03 -8.02 2.88
CA ILE A 118 10.06 -8.99 1.79
C ILE A 118 8.62 -9.26 1.38
N LYS A 119 8.24 -8.85 0.17
CA LYS A 119 6.92 -9.11 -0.41
C LYS A 119 7.02 -10.34 -1.32
N LYS A 120 6.46 -11.46 -0.87
CA LYS A 120 6.31 -12.70 -1.65
C LYS A 120 4.96 -12.69 -2.36
N PHE A 121 4.94 -12.97 -3.66
CA PHE A 121 3.72 -13.16 -4.44
C PHE A 121 3.36 -14.65 -4.46
N ARG A 122 2.07 -14.98 -4.57
CA ARG A 122 1.61 -16.38 -4.47
C ARG A 122 2.25 -17.26 -5.55
N ASN A 123 3.04 -18.26 -5.13
CA ASN A 123 3.63 -19.29 -5.98
C ASN A 123 4.44 -18.74 -7.17
N THR A 124 5.13 -17.60 -7.01
CA THR A 124 5.95 -17.01 -8.08
C THR A 124 7.29 -17.74 -8.18
N THR A 125 7.29 -18.92 -8.79
CA THR A 125 8.52 -19.73 -9.03
C THR A 125 9.28 -19.32 -10.29
N HIS A 126 8.72 -18.40 -11.07
CA HIS A 126 9.29 -17.82 -12.30
C HIS A 126 9.00 -16.31 -12.33
N ALA A 127 9.87 -15.52 -12.98
CA ALA A 127 9.65 -14.07 -13.10
C ALA A 127 8.57 -13.78 -14.16
N SER A 128 7.29 -13.89 -13.76
CA SER A 128 6.16 -13.59 -14.64
C SER A 128 6.12 -12.12 -15.06
N SER A 129 5.37 -11.81 -16.12
CA SER A 129 5.17 -10.43 -16.59
C SER A 129 4.66 -9.52 -15.47
N GLU A 130 3.71 -9.99 -14.67
CA GLU A 130 3.12 -9.20 -13.58
C GLU A 130 4.15 -8.88 -12.49
N PHE A 131 5.03 -9.85 -12.19
CA PHE A 131 6.11 -9.65 -11.23
C PHE A 131 7.16 -8.65 -11.74
N LEU A 132 7.54 -8.77 -13.01
CA LEU A 132 8.48 -7.84 -13.66
C LEU A 132 7.88 -6.43 -13.76
N ASP A 133 6.58 -6.31 -14.04
CA ASP A 133 5.86 -5.04 -14.10
C ASP A 133 5.84 -4.33 -12.74
N GLU A 134 5.56 -5.07 -11.66
CA GLU A 134 5.62 -4.55 -10.29
C GLU A 134 7.02 -3.98 -9.99
N ILE A 135 8.09 -4.71 -10.34
CA ILE A 135 9.47 -4.25 -10.13
C ILE A 135 9.76 -2.99 -10.95
N ASN A 136 9.33 -2.95 -12.21
CA ASN A 136 9.46 -1.78 -13.08
C ASN A 136 8.73 -0.55 -12.53
N ILE A 137 7.53 -0.72 -11.99
CA ILE A 137 6.75 0.35 -11.36
C ILE A 137 7.49 0.86 -10.12
N ASN A 138 7.89 -0.03 -9.22
CA ASN A 138 8.63 0.34 -8.01
C ASN A 138 9.95 1.05 -8.32
N MET A 139 10.68 0.60 -9.36
CA MET A 139 11.92 1.25 -9.82
C MET A 139 11.66 2.67 -10.33
N LYS A 140 10.60 2.90 -11.13
CA LYS A 140 10.24 4.24 -11.60
C LYS A 140 9.92 5.15 -10.41
N ILE A 141 9.18 4.64 -9.43
CA ILE A 141 8.79 5.36 -8.22
C ILE A 141 10.00 5.78 -7.38
N ASN A 142 11.02 4.91 -7.22
CA ASN A 142 12.29 5.26 -6.56
C ASN A 142 12.95 6.52 -7.12
N THR A 143 12.68 6.88 -8.38
CA THR A 143 13.30 8.04 -9.04
C THR A 143 12.56 9.36 -8.83
N ILE A 144 11.29 9.29 -8.43
CA ILE A 144 10.37 10.44 -8.40
C ILE A 144 10.35 11.11 -7.03
N SER A 145 10.41 10.33 -5.94
CA SER A 145 10.28 10.88 -4.59
C SER A 145 11.08 10.08 -3.56
N SER A 146 11.74 10.78 -2.64
CA SER A 146 12.42 10.18 -1.48
C SER A 146 11.46 9.66 -0.41
N ASN A 147 10.15 9.90 -0.57
CA ASN A 147 9.14 9.67 0.47
C ASN A 147 8.28 8.42 0.23
N VAL A 148 8.50 7.70 -0.88
CA VAL A 148 7.85 6.43 -1.22
C VAL A 148 8.71 5.26 -0.73
N ILE A 149 8.08 4.10 -0.46
CA ILE A 149 8.78 2.88 -0.05
C ILE A 149 9.80 2.53 -1.14
N GLN A 150 11.08 2.55 -0.76
CA GLN A 150 12.15 2.29 -1.71
C GLN A 150 12.23 0.78 -2.01
N ILE A 151 12.22 0.39 -3.29
CA ILE A 151 12.65 -0.95 -3.69
C ILE A 151 14.18 -1.03 -3.63
N TYR A 152 14.70 -2.03 -2.94
CA TYR A 152 16.14 -2.29 -2.87
C TYR A 152 16.58 -3.36 -3.85
N GLY A 153 15.74 -4.36 -4.09
CA GLY A 153 16.17 -5.52 -4.85
C GLY A 153 15.15 -6.62 -4.95
N VAL A 154 15.62 -7.73 -5.49
CA VAL A 154 14.87 -8.96 -5.69
C VAL A 154 15.68 -10.10 -5.11
N THR A 155 14.99 -11.08 -4.54
CA THR A 155 15.60 -12.29 -3.97
C THR A 155 14.83 -13.52 -4.43
N ARG A 156 15.44 -14.70 -4.27
CA ARG A 156 14.79 -15.99 -4.51
C ARG A 156 15.08 -16.95 -3.38
N ASP A 157 14.03 -17.40 -2.73
CA ASP A 157 14.12 -18.40 -1.68
C ASP A 157 14.50 -19.76 -2.29
N LEU A 158 15.65 -20.30 -1.89
CA LEU A 158 16.17 -21.55 -2.45
C LEU A 158 15.40 -22.78 -1.98
N GLN A 159 14.63 -22.69 -0.89
CA GLN A 159 13.89 -23.84 -0.36
C GLN A 159 12.65 -24.14 -1.19
N ASN A 160 11.93 -23.09 -1.61
CA ASN A 160 10.68 -23.23 -2.37
C ASN A 160 10.77 -22.67 -3.80
N GLY A 161 11.89 -22.05 -4.16
CA GLY A 161 12.15 -21.49 -5.49
C GLY A 161 11.45 -20.16 -5.78
N GLU A 162 10.76 -19.57 -4.80
CA GLU A 162 9.93 -18.39 -4.98
C GLU A 162 10.73 -17.09 -5.03
N TYR A 163 10.40 -16.24 -5.99
CA TYR A 163 10.91 -14.88 -6.08
C TYR A 163 10.15 -13.93 -5.15
N ALA A 164 10.86 -12.93 -4.63
CA ALA A 164 10.30 -11.92 -3.75
C ALA A 164 10.94 -10.56 -3.98
N ILE A 165 10.18 -9.49 -3.74
CA ILE A 165 10.67 -8.12 -3.79
C ILE A 165 11.13 -7.70 -2.39
N VAL A 166 12.29 -7.07 -2.30
CA VAL A 166 12.84 -6.52 -1.06
C VAL A 166 12.74 -5.00 -1.08
N THR A 167 12.03 -4.43 -0.11
CA THR A 167 11.78 -2.99 0.00
C THR A 167 12.17 -2.44 1.37
N GLU A 168 12.15 -1.11 1.49
CA GLU A 168 12.17 -0.42 2.77
C GLU A 168 11.04 -0.94 3.67
N PHE A 169 11.38 -1.23 4.93
CA PHE A 169 10.40 -1.52 5.97
C PHE A 169 10.04 -0.21 6.67
N LYS A 170 8.78 0.24 6.55
CA LYS A 170 8.28 1.40 7.29
C LYS A 170 7.43 0.92 8.44
N SER A 171 7.78 1.33 9.66
CA SER A 171 7.00 1.06 10.86
C SER A 171 5.74 1.92 10.99
N ASP A 172 5.65 3.07 10.29
CA ASP A 172 4.63 4.10 10.55
C ASP A 172 4.18 4.88 9.28
N GLY A 173 3.29 4.34 8.44
CA GLY A 173 2.94 4.97 7.15
C GLY A 173 1.47 5.38 6.96
N ASN A 174 1.16 6.69 7.09
CA ASN A 174 -0.09 7.31 6.61
C ASN A 174 0.05 7.79 5.15
N LEU A 175 -0.88 7.40 4.26
CA LEU A 175 -0.88 7.73 2.83
C LEU A 175 -1.35 9.16 2.51
N ARG A 176 -2.13 9.79 3.38
CA ARG A 176 -2.85 11.04 3.08
C ARG A 176 -1.95 12.24 2.84
N GLU A 177 -0.74 12.26 3.41
CA GLU A 177 0.21 13.36 3.21
C GLU A 177 0.88 13.38 1.83
N LYS A 178 0.60 12.41 0.94
CA LYS A 178 1.47 12.11 -0.21
C LYS A 178 0.82 12.20 -1.58
N ASN A 179 -0.44 12.63 -1.69
CA ASN A 179 -1.21 12.71 -2.95
C ASN A 179 -1.28 11.37 -3.71
N TYR A 180 -1.58 10.27 -3.01
CA TYR A 180 -1.86 8.95 -3.58
C TYR A 180 -3.26 8.49 -3.19
N TYR A 181 -3.93 7.83 -4.13
CA TYR A 181 -5.16 7.08 -3.85
C TYR A 181 -4.80 5.66 -3.39
N HIS A 182 -5.50 5.13 -2.39
CA HIS A 182 -5.36 3.73 -1.97
C HIS A 182 -6.01 2.78 -2.98
N LYS A 183 -7.19 3.15 -3.52
CA LYS A 183 -7.96 2.41 -4.53
C LYS A 183 -8.55 1.07 -4.10
N ASP A 184 -8.26 0.62 -2.88
CA ASP A 184 -8.76 -0.63 -2.33
C ASP A 184 -8.87 -0.54 -0.80
N PHE A 185 -9.36 0.60 -0.31
CA PHE A 185 -9.46 0.81 1.13
C PHE A 185 -10.66 0.04 1.71
N HIS A 186 -10.38 -0.96 2.53
CA HIS A 186 -11.39 -1.73 3.27
C HIS A 186 -10.80 -2.29 4.57
N SER A 187 -11.65 -2.83 5.44
CA SER A 187 -11.23 -3.33 6.77
C SER A 187 -10.20 -4.44 6.71
N GLY A 188 -10.29 -5.33 5.72
CA GLY A 188 -9.26 -6.34 5.44
C GLY A 188 -7.86 -5.79 5.11
N ASN A 189 -7.74 -4.52 4.75
CA ASN A 189 -6.46 -3.83 4.52
C ASN A 189 -6.03 -2.98 5.73
N ILE A 190 -6.71 -3.07 6.87
CA ILE A 190 -6.30 -2.47 8.13
C ILE A 190 -5.76 -3.57 9.05
N LEU A 191 -4.47 -3.51 9.34
CA LEU A 191 -3.79 -4.46 10.22
C LEU A 191 -3.67 -3.87 11.62
N ASN A 192 -3.76 -4.71 12.63
CA ASN A 192 -3.53 -4.30 14.01
C ASN A 192 -2.10 -4.68 14.40
N SER A 193 -1.24 -3.68 14.55
CA SER A 193 0.07 -3.85 15.17
C SER A 193 -0.10 -3.93 16.68
N ILE A 194 0.55 -4.91 17.31
CA ILE A 194 0.46 -5.14 18.75
C ILE A 194 1.85 -4.95 19.33
N ASP A 195 2.00 -3.97 20.20
CA ASP A 195 3.25 -3.72 20.91
C ASP A 195 3.02 -3.64 22.43
N LYS A 196 4.08 -3.29 23.18
CA LYS A 196 4.01 -3.14 24.64
C LYS A 196 3.15 -1.96 25.12
N TYR A 197 2.68 -1.11 24.21
CA TYR A 197 1.88 0.09 24.47
C TYR A 197 0.41 -0.08 24.06
N GLY A 198 0.07 -1.11 23.28
CA GLY A 198 -1.32 -1.46 22.96
C GLY A 198 -1.51 -2.00 21.56
N ILE A 199 -2.70 -1.76 21.01
CA ILE A 199 -3.07 -2.11 19.64
C ILE A 199 -3.11 -0.81 18.82
N SER A 200 -2.34 -0.74 17.75
CA SER A 200 -2.36 0.38 16.79
C SER A 200 -2.79 -0.10 15.41
N PRO A 201 -3.88 0.45 14.83
CA PRO A 201 -4.29 0.11 13.48
C PRO A 201 -3.37 0.78 12.44
N GLU A 202 -2.96 0.02 11.44
CA GLU A 202 -2.09 0.41 10.35
C GLU A 202 -2.74 0.07 8.99
N ILE A 203 -2.70 1.01 8.05
CA ILE A 203 -3.19 0.80 6.69
C ILE A 203 -2.15 -0.01 5.90
N SER A 204 -2.60 -1.01 5.16
CA SER A 204 -1.77 -1.96 4.42
C SER A 204 -2.25 -2.18 2.99
N ASP A 205 -1.54 -3.01 2.23
CA ASP A 205 -1.87 -3.40 0.85
C ASP A 205 -1.99 -2.24 -0.16
N PHE A 206 -0.85 -1.60 -0.44
CA PHE A 206 -0.71 -0.53 -1.42
C PHE A 206 -0.58 -1.01 -2.88
N GLY A 207 -0.89 -2.28 -3.18
CA GLY A 207 -0.69 -2.88 -4.51
C GLY A 207 -1.46 -2.21 -5.64
N LEU A 208 -2.53 -1.49 -5.30
CA LEU A 208 -3.36 -0.73 -6.26
C LEU A 208 -3.17 0.79 -6.14
N CYS A 209 -2.27 1.27 -5.27
CA CYS A 209 -2.04 2.69 -5.07
C CYS A 209 -1.53 3.39 -6.33
N ARG A 210 -2.05 4.60 -6.60
CA ARG A 210 -1.57 5.43 -7.73
C ARG A 210 -1.47 6.92 -7.34
N PRO A 211 -0.55 7.67 -7.97
CA PRO A 211 -0.48 9.12 -7.81
C PRO A 211 -1.76 9.77 -8.32
N MET A 212 -2.22 10.83 -7.64
CA MET A 212 -3.43 11.57 -8.02
C MET A 212 -3.37 12.22 -9.42
N GLU A 213 -2.17 12.43 -9.97
CA GLU A 213 -1.93 13.17 -11.23
C GLU A 213 -1.85 12.28 -12.50
N GLN A 214 -1.90 10.94 -12.39
CA GLN A 214 -1.85 10.05 -13.56
C GLN A 214 -3.26 9.65 -14.03
N SER A 215 -3.64 10.08 -15.25
CA SER A 215 -4.89 9.62 -15.87
C SER A 215 -4.85 8.13 -16.19
N SER A 216 -5.96 7.44 -15.92
CA SER A 216 -6.02 5.97 -15.97
C SER A 216 -6.25 5.45 -17.39
N ALA A 217 -5.20 4.92 -18.03
CA ALA A 217 -5.35 4.09 -19.23
C ALA A 217 -5.95 2.69 -18.90
N ASP A 218 -5.81 2.24 -17.66
CA ASP A 218 -6.32 0.96 -17.18
C ASP A 218 -7.57 1.18 -16.31
N LYS A 219 -8.73 0.78 -16.85
CA LYS A 219 -10.05 0.90 -16.22
C LYS A 219 -10.42 -0.31 -15.37
N THR A 220 -9.51 -1.26 -15.22
CA THR A 220 -9.79 -2.48 -14.45
C THR A 220 -10.02 -2.12 -12.99
N LEU A 221 -11.27 -2.27 -12.54
CA LEU A 221 -11.69 -1.99 -11.18
C LEU A 221 -11.48 -3.24 -10.33
N CYS A 222 -10.69 -3.13 -9.28
CA CYS A 222 -10.51 -4.16 -8.28
C CYS A 222 -10.88 -3.60 -6.91
N GLY A 223 -11.58 -4.40 -6.10
CA GLY A 223 -11.81 -4.10 -4.69
C GLY A 223 -12.91 -4.95 -4.07
N VAL A 224 -13.31 -4.59 -2.85
CA VAL A 224 -14.41 -5.24 -2.12
C VAL A 224 -15.68 -4.42 -2.32
N LEU A 225 -16.68 -4.99 -3.02
CA LEU A 225 -17.82 -4.25 -3.59
C LEU A 225 -18.46 -3.19 -2.66
N PRO A 226 -18.84 -3.50 -1.40
CA PRO A 226 -19.42 -2.48 -0.52
C PRO A 226 -18.54 -1.28 -0.20
N PHE A 227 -17.22 -1.43 -0.28
CA PHE A 227 -16.24 -0.37 0.02
C PHE A 227 -15.91 0.48 -1.22
N VAL A 228 -16.41 0.10 -2.40
CA VAL A 228 -16.16 0.81 -3.65
C VAL A 228 -17.24 1.86 -3.87
N ALA A 229 -16.81 3.11 -4.04
CA ALA A 229 -17.71 4.24 -4.23
C ALA A 229 -18.55 4.13 -5.52
N PRO A 230 -19.79 4.66 -5.52
CA PRO A 230 -20.71 4.51 -6.64
C PRO A 230 -20.17 5.06 -7.96
N GLU A 231 -19.44 6.18 -7.95
CA GLU A 231 -18.80 6.76 -9.12
C GLU A 231 -17.74 5.84 -9.73
N ILE A 232 -17.05 5.06 -8.90
CA ILE A 232 -16.03 4.11 -9.33
C ILE A 232 -16.66 2.86 -9.93
N LEU A 233 -17.73 2.34 -9.32
CA LEU A 233 -18.52 1.24 -9.91
C LEU A 233 -19.06 1.58 -11.29
N LEU A 234 -19.33 2.86 -11.51
CA LEU A 234 -19.78 3.42 -12.79
C LEU A 234 -18.67 3.62 -13.82
N GLY A 235 -17.43 3.29 -13.47
CA GLY A 235 -16.27 3.38 -14.35
C GLY A 235 -15.76 4.80 -14.57
N ARG A 236 -16.08 5.74 -13.66
CA ARG A 236 -15.44 7.06 -13.63
C ARG A 236 -14.01 6.93 -13.10
N GLU A 237 -13.23 8.00 -13.28
CA GLU A 237 -11.88 8.06 -12.74
C GLU A 237 -11.89 8.02 -11.21
N PHE A 238 -10.81 7.49 -10.64
CA PHE A 238 -10.67 7.40 -9.19
C PHE A 238 -10.40 8.78 -8.58
N THR A 239 -11.07 9.08 -7.48
CA THR A 239 -11.00 10.38 -6.78
C THR A 239 -10.73 10.17 -5.29
N GLU A 240 -10.39 11.26 -4.58
CA GLU A 240 -10.22 11.22 -3.14
C GLU A 240 -11.53 10.85 -2.42
N ALA A 241 -12.67 11.31 -2.95
CA ALA A 241 -14.00 10.98 -2.45
C ALA A 241 -14.25 9.46 -2.43
N ALA A 242 -13.63 8.71 -3.34
CA ALA A 242 -13.78 7.26 -3.38
C ALA A 242 -13.06 6.55 -2.21
N ASP A 243 -11.87 7.00 -1.81
CA ASP A 243 -11.21 6.48 -0.59
C ASP A 243 -11.97 6.89 0.68
N ILE A 244 -12.54 8.10 0.71
CA ILE A 244 -13.39 8.57 1.81
C ILE A 244 -14.65 7.71 1.95
N TYR A 245 -15.26 7.31 0.84
CA TYR A 245 -16.38 6.37 0.84
C TYR A 245 -16.00 5.04 1.51
N GLY A 246 -14.85 4.46 1.13
CA GLY A 246 -14.34 3.23 1.74
C GLY A 246 -14.14 3.36 3.26
N ILE A 247 -13.65 4.51 3.73
CA ILE A 247 -13.54 4.82 5.17
C ILE A 247 -14.91 4.82 5.85
N GLY A 248 -15.93 5.43 5.22
CA GLY A 248 -17.29 5.41 5.74
C GLY A 248 -17.85 3.98 5.89
N MET A 249 -17.46 3.07 5.00
CA MET A 249 -17.87 1.66 5.06
C MET A 249 -17.14 0.89 6.17
N VAL A 250 -15.85 1.14 6.39
CA VAL A 250 -15.11 0.62 7.55
C VAL A 250 -15.73 1.12 8.85
N MET A 251 -16.08 2.41 8.93
CA MET A 251 -16.75 2.97 10.11
C MET A 251 -18.11 2.31 10.33
N SER A 252 -18.89 2.08 9.27
CA SER A 252 -20.15 1.35 9.37
C SER A 252 -19.93 -0.05 9.95
N GLU A 253 -18.93 -0.78 9.49
CA GLU A 253 -18.59 -2.11 9.98
C GLU A 253 -18.18 -2.10 11.47
N VAL A 254 -17.39 -1.10 11.88
CA VAL A 254 -17.01 -0.93 13.29
C VAL A 254 -18.22 -0.64 14.17
N ILE A 255 -19.16 0.19 13.69
CA ILE A 255 -20.37 0.59 14.44
C ILE A 255 -21.38 -0.56 14.53
N SER A 256 -21.60 -1.28 13.43
CA SER A 256 -22.56 -2.39 13.38
C SER A 256 -21.98 -3.67 14.02
N GLY A 257 -20.66 -3.82 14.01
CA GLY A 257 -19.97 -5.09 14.29
C GLY A 257 -20.13 -6.13 13.18
N GLU A 258 -20.66 -5.73 12.02
CA GLU A 258 -21.03 -6.61 10.90
C GLU A 258 -20.56 -6.01 9.56
N PRO A 259 -20.09 -6.82 8.61
CA PRO A 259 -19.72 -6.33 7.29
C PRO A 259 -20.84 -5.50 6.62
N PRO A 260 -20.49 -4.44 5.86
CA PRO A 260 -21.48 -3.63 5.17
C PRO A 260 -22.34 -4.50 4.22
N PHE A 261 -23.67 -4.41 4.34
CA PHE A 261 -24.62 -5.24 3.58
C PHE A 261 -24.48 -6.76 3.81
N ILE A 262 -24.21 -7.17 5.06
CA ILE A 262 -24.12 -8.59 5.48
C ILE A 262 -25.32 -9.46 5.03
N ASP A 263 -26.48 -8.86 4.80
CA ASP A 263 -27.72 -9.53 4.39
C ASP A 263 -27.87 -9.68 2.86
N ARG A 264 -26.89 -9.25 2.07
CA ARG A 264 -26.93 -9.19 0.60
C ARG A 264 -25.75 -9.95 -0.01
N ASP A 265 -25.99 -10.53 -1.18
CA ASP A 265 -24.91 -11.06 -2.01
C ASP A 265 -24.11 -9.90 -2.66
N TYR A 266 -22.79 -10.05 -2.79
CA TYR A 266 -21.91 -9.04 -3.37
C TYR A 266 -21.88 -9.14 -4.90
N ASP A 267 -23.01 -8.87 -5.53
CA ASP A 267 -23.27 -9.03 -6.96
C ASP A 267 -23.62 -7.70 -7.66
N GLU A 268 -23.97 -7.78 -8.94
CA GLU A 268 -24.39 -6.62 -9.73
C GLU A 268 -25.65 -5.92 -9.21
N HIS A 269 -26.51 -6.63 -8.47
CA HIS A 269 -27.71 -6.05 -7.88
C HIS A 269 -27.38 -5.19 -6.66
N LEU A 270 -26.42 -5.62 -5.84
CA LEU A 270 -25.89 -4.78 -4.77
C LEU A 270 -25.17 -3.55 -5.34
N ALA A 271 -24.34 -3.74 -6.38
CA ALA A 271 -23.67 -2.62 -7.05
C ALA A 271 -24.68 -1.56 -7.54
N LEU A 272 -25.76 -2.00 -8.21
CA LEU A 272 -26.83 -1.12 -8.67
C LEU A 272 -27.53 -0.41 -7.51
N SER A 273 -27.77 -1.12 -6.40
CA SER A 273 -28.40 -0.57 -5.21
C SER A 273 -27.55 0.52 -4.55
N ILE A 274 -26.23 0.32 -4.48
CA ILE A 274 -25.28 1.32 -3.99
C ILE A 274 -25.30 2.57 -4.87
N CYS A 275 -25.33 2.41 -6.20
CA CYS A 275 -25.48 3.51 -7.15
C CYS A 275 -26.81 4.26 -7.01
N TYR A 276 -27.90 3.60 -6.61
CA TYR A 276 -29.16 4.25 -6.27
C TYR A 276 -29.18 4.89 -4.87
N GLY A 277 -28.06 4.87 -4.15
CA GLY A 277 -27.93 5.52 -2.85
C GLY A 277 -28.25 4.62 -1.66
N GLN A 278 -28.46 3.32 -1.85
CA GLN A 278 -28.64 2.41 -0.71
C GLN A 278 -27.36 2.39 0.15
N ARG A 279 -27.52 2.37 1.47
CA ARG A 279 -26.44 2.31 2.47
C ARG A 279 -26.71 1.18 3.47
N PRO A 280 -25.67 0.68 4.18
CA PRO A 280 -25.84 -0.34 5.20
C PRO A 280 -26.82 0.12 6.29
N GLN A 281 -27.56 -0.83 6.86
CA GLN A 281 -28.44 -0.54 7.99
C GLN A 281 -27.61 -0.47 9.27
N ILE A 282 -27.73 0.63 10.02
CA ILE A 282 -27.10 0.79 11.33
C ILE A 282 -28.15 0.39 12.40
N PRO A 283 -27.86 -0.58 13.30
CA PRO A 283 -28.83 -1.03 14.30
C PRO A 283 -29.32 0.08 15.23
N GLU A 284 -30.62 0.07 15.57
CA GLU A 284 -31.30 1.16 16.29
C GLU A 284 -30.97 1.21 17.81
N TYR A 285 -30.37 0.17 18.39
CA TYR A 285 -30.09 0.11 19.84
C TYR A 285 -28.95 1.02 20.32
N THR A 286 -28.22 1.66 19.42
CA THR A 286 -27.23 2.68 19.75
C THR A 286 -27.89 4.06 19.75
N ARG A 287 -28.39 4.50 20.92
CA ARG A 287 -28.73 5.91 21.20
C ARG A 287 -27.56 6.88 20.87
N LEU A 288 -26.36 6.32 20.76
CA LEU A 288 -25.08 6.88 20.35
C LEU A 288 -24.81 6.97 18.84
N ALA A 289 -25.57 6.27 17.98
CA ALA A 289 -25.37 6.27 16.54
C ALA A 289 -25.70 7.63 15.91
N LYS A 290 -26.72 8.34 16.41
CA LYS A 290 -27.04 9.72 15.98
C LYS A 290 -25.99 10.75 16.39
N GLU A 291 -25.33 10.54 17.54
CA GLU A 291 -24.24 11.41 18.00
C GLU A 291 -22.96 11.14 17.20
N LEU A 292 -22.67 9.87 16.91
CA LEU A 292 -21.57 9.45 16.02
C LEU A 292 -21.81 9.85 14.56
N GLU A 293 -23.05 9.86 14.07
CA GLU A 293 -23.42 10.35 12.74
C GLU A 293 -23.16 11.86 12.61
N ASN A 294 -23.53 12.66 13.62
CA ASN A 294 -23.21 14.09 13.66
C ASN A 294 -21.70 14.36 13.81
N GLN A 295 -20.98 13.53 14.57
CA GLN A 295 -19.52 13.61 14.69
C GLN A 295 -18.81 13.14 13.41
N PHE A 296 -19.37 12.16 12.69
CA PHE A 296 -18.93 11.70 11.38
C PHE A 296 -19.09 12.81 10.34
N TRP A 297 -20.24 13.48 10.27
CA TRP A 297 -20.44 14.62 9.37
C TRP A 297 -19.56 15.82 9.72
N ASN A 298 -19.29 16.06 11.01
CA ASN A 298 -18.33 17.08 11.43
C ASN A 298 -16.88 16.72 11.08
N LEU A 299 -16.46 15.46 11.29
CA LEU A 299 -15.13 14.98 10.92
C LEU A 299 -14.95 14.99 9.40
N PHE A 300 -15.98 14.56 8.67
CA PHE A 300 -16.08 14.61 7.22
C PHE A 300 -15.97 16.06 6.70
N ASN A 301 -16.68 17.01 7.30
CA ASN A 301 -16.60 18.44 6.93
C ASN A 301 -15.25 19.08 7.30
N VAL A 302 -14.58 18.62 8.36
CA VAL A 302 -13.22 19.06 8.74
C VAL A 302 -12.17 18.50 7.80
N LEU A 303 -12.27 17.22 7.43
CA LEU A 303 -11.39 16.57 6.45
C LEU A 303 -11.57 17.16 5.05
N ASN A 304 -12.79 17.61 4.69
CA ASN A 304 -13.07 18.21 3.38
C ASN A 304 -12.71 19.70 3.25
N ASN A 305 -12.64 20.48 4.35
CA ASN A 305 -12.59 21.95 4.23
C ASN A 305 -11.25 22.65 4.46
N ASN A 306 -10.17 22.07 5.00
CA ASN A 306 -8.93 22.84 5.14
C ASN A 306 -7.65 22.02 5.24
N ASN A 307 -6.66 22.47 4.46
CA ASN A 307 -5.24 22.28 4.67
C ASN A 307 -4.85 22.19 6.16
N SER A 308 -4.19 21.08 6.54
CA SER A 308 -3.30 20.95 7.70
C SER A 308 -3.75 21.57 9.03
N ILE A 309 -4.40 20.80 9.90
CA ILE A 309 -4.45 21.08 11.35
C ILE A 309 -4.34 19.76 12.12
N GLU A 310 -3.29 19.63 12.95
CA GLU A 310 -3.23 18.60 14.00
C GLU A 310 -4.43 18.75 14.95
N LEU A 311 -5.14 17.66 15.22
CA LEU A 311 -6.26 17.63 16.16
C LEU A 311 -5.81 18.12 17.54
N SER A 312 -6.53 19.09 18.14
CA SER A 312 -6.23 19.56 19.49
C SER A 312 -6.35 18.42 20.51
N GLU A 313 -5.55 18.47 21.58
CA GLU A 313 -5.52 17.44 22.63
C GLU A 313 -6.91 17.19 23.24
N ASP A 314 -7.72 18.24 23.39
CA ASP A 314 -9.11 18.14 23.88
C ASP A 314 -10.00 17.29 22.95
N ARG A 315 -9.78 17.37 21.64
CA ARG A 315 -10.54 16.61 20.63
C ARG A 315 -10.07 15.17 20.52
N GLN A 316 -8.78 14.92 20.72
CA GLN A 316 -8.25 13.57 20.86
C GLN A 316 -8.77 12.89 22.14
N LEU A 317 -8.95 13.66 23.21
CA LEU A 317 -9.53 13.20 24.46
C LEU A 317 -11.03 12.90 24.30
N GLU A 318 -11.80 13.76 23.63
CA GLU A 318 -13.22 13.50 23.29
C GLU A 318 -13.38 12.19 22.48
N ILE A 319 -12.48 11.94 21.52
CA ILE A 319 -12.48 10.69 20.73
C ILE A 319 -12.11 9.49 21.62
N LYS A 320 -11.09 9.60 22.46
CA LYS A 320 -10.70 8.53 23.40
C LYS A 320 -11.82 8.22 24.42
N GLU A 321 -12.50 9.24 24.93
CA GLU A 321 -13.63 9.06 25.85
C GLU A 321 -14.86 8.46 25.15
N ALA A 322 -15.06 8.77 23.86
CA ALA A 322 -16.08 8.13 23.03
C ALA A 322 -15.82 6.63 22.79
N PHE A 323 -14.57 6.17 22.91
CA PHE A 323 -14.15 4.77 22.87
C PHE A 323 -13.81 4.23 24.28
N SER A 324 -14.73 4.41 25.24
CA SER A 324 -14.52 4.01 26.64
C SER A 324 -14.33 2.49 26.83
N GLN A 325 -13.65 2.11 27.92
CA GLN A 325 -13.41 0.72 28.35
C GLN A 325 -14.70 -0.12 28.40
N GLU A 326 -15.83 0.51 28.77
CA GLU A 326 -17.16 -0.12 28.79
C GLU A 326 -17.61 -0.61 27.39
N ARG A 327 -17.21 0.08 26.32
CA ARG A 327 -17.51 -0.34 24.94
C ARG A 327 -16.59 -1.45 24.47
N GLU A 328 -15.31 -1.39 24.81
CA GLU A 328 -14.37 -2.46 24.54
C GLU A 328 -14.84 -3.77 25.20
N ASP A 329 -15.35 -3.68 26.43
CA ASP A 329 -15.88 -4.81 27.19
C ASP A 329 -17.18 -5.35 26.57
N LYS A 330 -18.09 -4.48 26.10
CA LYS A 330 -19.28 -4.90 25.33
C LYS A 330 -18.92 -5.59 24.02
N TRP A 331 -17.90 -5.08 23.33
CA TRP A 331 -17.42 -5.65 22.07
C TRP A 331 -16.76 -7.03 22.28
N LYS A 332 -15.92 -7.15 23.33
CA LYS A 332 -15.35 -8.43 23.78
C LYS A 332 -16.43 -9.43 24.19
N ALA A 333 -17.47 -8.98 24.91
CA ALA A 333 -18.61 -9.82 25.29
C ALA A 333 -19.39 -10.30 24.07
N ARG A 334 -19.60 -9.44 23.06
CA ARG A 334 -20.25 -9.81 21.80
C ARG A 334 -19.43 -10.79 20.97
N LEU A 335 -18.10 -10.62 20.90
CA LEU A 335 -17.21 -11.61 20.27
C LEU A 335 -17.27 -12.96 20.98
N ALA A 336 -17.32 -12.97 22.32
CA ALA A 336 -17.50 -14.21 23.09
C ALA A 336 -18.87 -14.87 22.84
N GLU A 337 -19.93 -14.07 22.66
CA GLU A 337 -21.26 -14.55 22.28
C GLU A 337 -21.28 -15.15 20.86
N LEU A 338 -20.66 -14.47 19.89
CA LEU A 338 -20.52 -14.96 18.50
C LEU A 338 -19.67 -16.23 18.41
N ALA A 339 -18.66 -16.37 19.27
CA ALA A 339 -17.83 -17.58 19.37
C ALA A 339 -18.60 -18.78 19.95
N THR A 340 -19.66 -18.55 20.73
CA THR A 340 -20.45 -19.60 21.40
C THR A 340 -21.75 -19.94 20.68
N ASN A 341 -22.32 -18.99 19.93
CA ASN A 341 -23.46 -19.18 19.05
C ASN A 341 -23.17 -18.58 17.66
N PRO A 342 -22.43 -19.31 16.79
CA PRO A 342 -22.17 -18.82 15.45
C PRO A 342 -23.51 -18.67 14.71
N ILE A 343 -23.87 -17.43 14.39
CA ILE A 343 -24.96 -17.15 13.45
C ILE A 343 -24.58 -17.89 12.15
N PRO A 344 -25.46 -18.71 11.56
CA PRO A 344 -25.14 -19.37 10.31
C PRO A 344 -24.87 -18.30 9.25
N MET A 345 -23.60 -18.05 8.94
CA MET A 345 -23.20 -17.19 7.84
C MET A 345 -23.85 -17.75 6.58
N LYS A 346 -24.80 -17.01 6.00
CA LYS A 346 -25.37 -17.40 4.71
C LYS A 346 -24.25 -17.33 3.68
N ARG A 347 -23.76 -18.52 3.32
CA ARG A 347 -22.82 -18.88 2.24
C ARG A 347 -21.48 -18.15 2.20
N SER A 348 -20.45 -18.97 2.36
CA SER A 348 -19.04 -18.68 2.11
C SER A 348 -18.80 -18.03 0.74
N GLN A 349 -18.58 -16.72 0.75
CA GLN A 349 -17.65 -16.09 -0.17
C GLN A 349 -16.77 -15.20 0.70
N ASN A 350 -15.46 -15.19 0.48
CA ASN A 350 -14.55 -14.32 1.22
C ASN A 350 -14.97 -12.85 1.04
N MET A 351 -15.79 -12.32 1.95
CA MET A 351 -16.46 -11.02 1.81
C MET A 351 -15.48 -9.86 1.81
N LEU A 352 -14.26 -10.05 2.32
CA LEU A 352 -13.20 -9.04 2.41
C LEU A 352 -12.01 -9.33 1.47
N THR A 353 -12.17 -10.22 0.49
CA THR A 353 -11.14 -10.42 -0.54
C THR A 353 -11.45 -9.56 -1.75
N SER A 354 -10.52 -8.66 -2.09
CA SER A 354 -10.60 -7.84 -3.29
C SER A 354 -10.70 -8.70 -4.54
N LYS A 355 -11.65 -8.35 -5.42
CA LYS A 355 -11.88 -9.02 -6.69
C LYS A 355 -12.02 -7.98 -7.78
N ARG A 356 -11.84 -8.42 -9.03
CA ARG A 356 -12.18 -7.59 -10.18
C ARG A 356 -13.70 -7.40 -10.25
N LEU A 357 -14.15 -6.16 -10.39
CA LEU A 357 -15.56 -5.76 -10.43
C LEU A 357 -15.91 -5.20 -11.81
N ASP A 358 -16.53 -6.03 -12.65
CA ASP A 358 -16.87 -5.69 -14.03
C ASP A 358 -18.36 -5.30 -14.19
N TYR A 359 -18.84 -4.36 -13.37
CA TYR A 359 -20.27 -3.97 -13.37
C TYR A 359 -20.60 -2.76 -14.24
N SER A 360 -19.61 -2.00 -14.71
CA SER A 360 -19.82 -0.70 -15.39
C SER A 360 -20.70 -0.79 -16.65
N GLN A 361 -20.52 -1.83 -17.47
CA GLN A 361 -21.36 -2.06 -18.66
C GLN A 361 -22.81 -2.41 -18.29
N TYR A 362 -23.01 -3.21 -17.23
CA TYR A 362 -24.34 -3.54 -16.74
C TYR A 362 -25.05 -2.31 -16.15
N LEU A 363 -24.34 -1.54 -15.31
CA LEU A 363 -24.88 -0.36 -14.64
C LEU A 363 -25.23 0.76 -15.63
N SER A 364 -24.40 0.99 -16.65
CA SER A 364 -24.66 1.99 -17.69
C SER A 364 -25.91 1.69 -18.54
N GLN A 365 -26.36 0.43 -18.63
CA GLN A 365 -27.61 0.06 -19.30
C GLN A 365 -28.85 0.26 -18.43
N LYS A 366 -28.69 0.33 -17.10
CA LYS A 366 -29.79 0.38 -16.14
C LYS A 366 -30.04 1.78 -15.56
N LEU A 367 -29.01 2.62 -15.48
CA LEU A 367 -29.11 3.98 -14.94
C LEU A 367 -29.46 4.99 -16.03
N THR A 368 -30.50 5.79 -15.78
CA THR A 368 -30.91 6.86 -16.70
C THR A 368 -29.97 8.07 -16.60
N VAL A 369 -29.94 8.92 -17.62
CA VAL A 369 -29.18 10.19 -17.60
C VAL A 369 -29.54 11.05 -16.38
N ASP A 370 -30.80 11.00 -15.95
CA ASP A 370 -31.27 11.70 -14.75
C ASP A 370 -30.73 11.08 -13.45
N ASP A 371 -30.61 9.75 -13.38
CA ASP A 371 -29.95 9.06 -12.25
C ASP A 371 -28.47 9.44 -12.17
N TRP A 372 -27.79 9.51 -13.32
CA TRP A 372 -26.40 9.99 -13.42
C TRP A 372 -26.24 11.46 -12.98
N ASN A 373 -27.23 12.30 -13.26
CA ASN A 373 -27.23 13.72 -12.89
C ASN A 373 -27.61 13.97 -11.42
N LYS A 374 -28.44 13.13 -10.81
CA LYS A 374 -28.74 13.18 -9.37
C LYS A 374 -27.54 12.78 -8.51
N LEU A 375 -26.64 11.96 -9.07
CA LEU A 375 -25.38 11.54 -8.47
C LEU A 375 -24.25 12.58 -8.62
N LYS A 376 -24.56 13.86 -8.92
CA LYS A 376 -23.59 14.97 -8.91
C LYS A 376 -23.01 15.20 -7.51
N LEU A 377 -22.08 14.33 -7.13
CA LEU A 377 -20.91 14.66 -6.32
C LEU A 377 -20.15 15.69 -7.16
N THR A 378 -20.18 16.94 -6.72
CA THR A 378 -19.71 18.12 -7.46
C THR A 378 -18.26 17.99 -7.89
N ASP A 379 -17.98 18.44 -9.13
CA ASP A 379 -16.66 18.52 -9.76
C ASP A 379 -15.61 19.27 -8.92
#